data_AF-A0A2S9YGP5-F1
#
_entry.id   AF-A0A2S9YGP5-F1
#
_cell.length_a   1.000
_cell.length_b   1.000
_cell.length_c   1.000
_cell.angle_alpha   90.00
_cell.angle_beta   90.00
_cell.angle_gamma   90.00
#
_symmetry.space_group_name_H-M   'P 1'
#
loop_
_entity.id
_entity.type
_entity.pdbx_description
1 polymer ?
#
loop_
_entity_poly.entity_id
_entity_poly.type
_entity_poly.pdbx_seq_one_letter_code
_entity_poly.pdbx_strand_id
1 'polypeptide(L)'
;MIKTASFSLLGLAASSVLLVATACDTSDDAGDGPAADGDTGEGETETGGEVEELDSDADGLTDAEEAELGTDPNDKDTDDDNYWDSWELLEGTDPLDVESRIYTGWWPYNPNKDELAQGSWSNPSTAPGTPFPRDSFFDRHGELVDLYDFANFTINSTGEPAHFIVDISAQWCGPCHGMAYWLGGLVSETTAGYIEAYPTLPDKVHDLQVWWVTFIVEGGDGGLPDIADTQSWYMTHPDAYIPVFVDIEQKVRDSYNGGFYPFVFLLDPELKVVHWDDDIENGNPYYALDFVEHEL
;
A
#
# COMPACT_ATOMS: atom_id res chain seq x y z
N MET A 1 40.29 -15.89 -17.58
CA MET A 1 40.85 -16.05 -16.22
C MET A 1 40.61 -14.76 -15.46
N ILE A 2 39.45 -14.66 -14.81
CA ILE A 2 39.10 -13.59 -13.89
C ILE A 2 38.53 -14.31 -12.67
N LYS A 3 39.14 -14.04 -11.51
CA LYS A 3 38.90 -14.72 -10.22
C LYS A 3 37.56 -14.29 -9.65
N THR A 4 36.67 -15.24 -9.41
CA THR A 4 35.49 -15.09 -8.56
C THR A 4 35.95 -15.12 -7.10
N ALA A 5 35.66 -14.05 -6.35
CA ALA A 5 35.83 -14.01 -4.90
C ALA A 5 34.50 -14.41 -4.25
N SER A 6 34.52 -15.50 -3.50
CA SER A 6 33.42 -15.97 -2.65
C SER A 6 33.44 -15.16 -1.36
N PHE A 7 32.33 -14.51 -1.01
CA PHE A 7 32.12 -13.96 0.33
C PHE A 7 31.13 -14.85 1.07
N SER A 8 31.60 -15.44 2.18
CA SER A 8 30.79 -16.21 3.12
C SER A 8 30.09 -15.25 4.07
N LEU A 9 28.76 -15.32 4.13
CA LEU A 9 27.94 -14.61 5.11
C LEU A 9 27.98 -15.39 6.43
N LEU A 10 28.53 -14.78 7.48
CA LEU A 10 28.51 -15.30 8.84
C LEU A 10 27.18 -14.87 9.50
N GLY A 11 26.40 -15.83 9.97
CA GLY A 11 25.14 -15.57 10.68
C GLY A 11 25.39 -14.97 12.07
N LEU A 12 24.61 -13.95 12.42
CA LEU A 12 24.37 -13.55 13.81
C LEU A 12 22.97 -13.99 14.21
N ALA A 13 22.91 -14.76 15.30
CA ALA A 13 21.68 -15.16 15.95
C ALA A 13 21.22 -14.05 16.91
N ALA A 14 20.02 -13.52 16.71
CA ALA A 14 19.36 -12.66 17.68
C ALA A 14 18.65 -13.56 18.71
N SER A 15 18.96 -13.34 19.99
CA SER A 15 18.45 -14.11 21.12
C SER A 15 17.23 -13.39 21.71
N SER A 16 16.03 -13.91 21.47
CA SER A 16 14.78 -13.37 22.01
C SER A 16 14.67 -13.64 23.53
N VAL A 17 14.46 -12.59 24.32
CA VAL A 17 14.15 -12.69 25.76
C VAL A 17 12.63 -12.65 25.90
N LEU A 18 12.08 -13.71 26.51
CA LEU A 18 10.67 -13.92 26.82
C LEU A 18 10.35 -13.29 28.18
N LEU A 19 9.52 -12.25 28.24
CA LEU A 19 9.03 -11.69 29.50
C LEU A 19 7.67 -12.32 29.85
N VAL A 20 7.64 -13.07 30.96
CA VAL A 20 6.44 -13.72 31.50
C VAL A 20 5.77 -12.77 32.49
N ALA A 21 4.58 -12.29 32.18
CA ALA A 21 3.74 -11.57 33.14
C ALA A 21 2.97 -12.56 34.01
N THR A 22 3.37 -12.71 35.28
CA THR A 22 2.57 -13.37 36.31
C THR A 22 1.56 -12.39 36.90
N ALA A 23 0.27 -12.68 36.70
CA ALA A 23 -0.82 -12.09 37.46
C ALA A 23 -0.79 -12.58 38.92
N CYS A 24 -0.99 -11.68 39.88
CA CYS A 24 -1.33 -12.04 41.25
C CYS A 24 -2.57 -11.25 41.67
N ASP A 25 -3.65 -12.00 41.84
CA ASP A 25 -4.91 -11.62 42.50
C ASP A 25 -4.76 -11.97 43.98
N THR A 26 -5.09 -11.05 44.90
CA THR A 26 -5.85 -11.35 46.13
C THR A 26 -6.19 -10.08 46.90
N SER A 27 -7.36 -10.13 47.53
CA SER A 27 -8.11 -9.12 48.22
C SER A 27 -7.78 -8.95 49.73
N ASP A 28 -8.38 -7.88 50.29
CA ASP A 28 -8.92 -7.75 51.66
C ASP A 28 -8.07 -7.12 52.81
N ASP A 29 -8.51 -5.90 53.17
CA ASP A 29 -9.06 -5.49 54.48
C ASP A 29 -8.26 -4.62 55.48
N ALA A 30 -8.93 -3.51 55.83
CA ALA A 30 -8.95 -2.61 57.00
C ALA A 30 -7.70 -2.11 57.77
N GLY A 31 -7.67 -0.79 58.02
CA GLY A 31 -6.97 -0.21 59.19
C GLY A 31 -6.72 1.32 59.22
N ASP A 32 -7.72 2.06 59.70
CA ASP A 32 -7.73 3.32 60.49
C ASP A 32 -6.44 4.16 60.77
N GLY A 33 -6.52 5.48 60.46
CA GLY A 33 -6.13 6.59 61.38
C GLY A 33 -4.74 7.27 61.26
N PRO A 34 -4.59 8.59 61.56
CA PRO A 34 -3.57 9.47 60.94
C PRO A 34 -2.50 10.07 61.91
N ALA A 35 -1.32 10.46 61.37
CA ALA A 35 -0.36 11.44 61.92
C ALA A 35 0.69 11.76 60.82
N ALA A 36 0.86 12.99 60.34
CA ALA A 36 1.58 14.13 60.91
C ALA A 36 3.13 13.96 60.95
N ASP A 37 3.78 14.85 60.17
CA ASP A 37 5.10 15.49 60.27
C ASP A 37 6.41 14.72 60.55
N GLY A 38 7.38 14.87 59.63
CA GLY A 38 8.79 14.54 59.86
C GLY A 38 9.69 14.70 58.62
N ASP A 39 10.35 15.85 58.52
CA ASP A 39 11.54 16.12 57.68
C ASP A 39 12.68 15.15 58.04
N THR A 40 13.35 14.55 57.03
CA THR A 40 14.81 14.33 56.98
C THR A 40 15.23 13.55 55.72
N GLY A 41 16.02 14.22 54.86
CA GLY A 41 17.32 13.76 54.35
C GLY A 41 17.47 12.40 53.64
N GLU A 42 17.94 12.52 52.40
CA GLU A 42 18.82 11.59 51.67
C GLU A 42 18.24 10.23 51.26
N GLY A 43 17.94 10.16 49.97
CA GLY A 43 17.68 8.93 49.25
C GLY A 43 17.51 9.27 47.79
N GLU A 44 18.59 9.66 47.13
CA GLU A 44 18.68 9.59 45.67
C GLU A 44 18.51 8.12 45.30
N THR A 45 17.24 7.75 45.10
CA THR A 45 16.88 6.56 44.37
C THR A 45 16.64 7.10 42.98
N GLU A 46 17.75 7.27 42.26
CA GLU A 46 17.80 7.22 40.80
C GLU A 46 17.06 5.95 40.40
N THR A 47 15.74 6.11 40.31
CA THR A 47 14.88 5.16 39.65
C THR A 47 15.28 5.40 38.23
N GLY A 48 16.08 4.47 37.68
CA GLY A 48 16.29 4.39 36.25
C GLY A 48 14.92 4.23 35.61
N GLY A 49 14.24 5.36 35.42
CA GLY A 49 13.26 5.49 34.38
C GLY A 49 14.05 5.25 33.12
N GLU A 50 13.62 4.27 32.34
CA GLU A 50 13.80 4.36 30.91
C GLU A 50 13.44 5.79 30.55
N VAL A 51 14.45 6.57 30.15
CA VAL A 51 14.19 7.85 29.52
C VAL A 51 13.55 7.40 28.23
N GLU A 52 12.22 7.40 28.20
CA GLU A 52 11.49 7.37 26.94
C GLU A 52 12.00 8.60 26.20
N GLU A 53 12.93 8.37 25.28
CA GLU A 53 13.47 9.40 24.43
C GLU A 53 12.27 10.02 23.70
N LEU A 54 12.18 11.35 23.70
CA LEU A 54 11.04 12.05 23.12
C LEU A 54 11.01 11.82 21.61
N ASP A 55 9.84 11.52 21.07
CA ASP A 55 9.49 11.43 19.66
C ASP A 55 8.25 12.33 19.50
N SER A 56 8.49 13.57 19.12
CA SER A 56 7.51 14.66 19.24
C SER A 56 6.42 14.62 18.17
N ASP A 57 6.69 14.06 16.99
CA ASP A 57 5.69 13.89 15.94
C ASP A 57 5.13 12.46 15.86
N ALA A 58 5.78 11.46 16.44
CA ALA A 58 5.44 10.04 16.39
C ALA A 58 5.64 9.40 15.00
N ASP A 59 6.70 9.75 14.28
CA ASP A 59 7.11 9.08 13.04
C ASP A 59 7.94 7.80 13.30
N GLY A 60 8.52 7.64 14.49
CA GLY A 60 9.36 6.51 14.89
C GLY A 60 10.85 6.83 15.09
N LEU A 61 11.28 8.08 14.88
CA LEU A 61 12.58 8.62 15.26
C LEU A 61 12.44 9.45 16.53
N THR A 62 13.47 9.43 17.37
CA THR A 62 13.52 10.32 18.53
C THR A 62 13.98 11.72 18.12
N ASP A 63 13.55 12.77 18.84
CA ASP A 63 13.97 14.16 18.62
C ASP A 63 15.51 14.31 18.57
N ALA A 64 16.23 13.42 19.30
CA ALA A 64 17.68 13.38 19.32
C ALA A 64 18.28 12.76 18.04
N GLU A 65 17.68 11.68 17.53
CA GLU A 65 18.07 11.07 16.25
C GLU A 65 17.80 12.04 15.10
N GLU A 66 16.65 12.70 15.09
CA GLU A 66 16.29 13.70 14.09
C GLU A 66 17.25 14.90 14.11
N ALA A 67 17.63 15.38 15.30
CA ALA A 67 18.64 16.43 15.42
C ALA A 67 20.03 16.01 14.89
N GLU A 68 20.37 14.72 14.95
CA GLU A 68 21.62 14.19 14.36
C GLU A 68 21.54 14.04 12.84
N LEU A 69 20.36 13.71 12.31
CA LEU A 69 20.07 13.55 10.88
C LEU A 69 19.86 14.89 10.17
N GLY A 70 19.35 15.90 10.88
CA GLY A 70 19.00 17.21 10.35
C GLY A 70 17.53 17.36 9.95
N THR A 71 16.67 16.42 10.31
CA THR A 71 15.22 16.44 10.12
C THR A 71 14.51 17.33 11.16
N ASP A 72 13.23 17.66 10.97
CA ASP A 72 12.45 18.48 11.91
C ASP A 72 11.68 17.60 12.91
N PRO A 73 12.00 17.66 14.22
CA PRO A 73 11.35 16.82 15.23
C PRO A 73 9.87 17.08 15.48
N ASN A 74 9.22 17.94 14.71
CA ASN A 74 7.78 18.17 14.81
C ASN A 74 7.08 17.89 13.48
N ASP A 75 7.78 17.30 12.51
CA ASP A 75 7.28 17.05 11.18
C ASP A 75 7.74 15.69 10.66
N LYS A 76 6.77 14.78 10.49
CA LYS A 76 7.05 13.37 10.18
C LYS A 76 7.75 13.15 8.85
N ASP A 77 7.64 14.11 7.96
CA ASP A 77 8.01 14.08 6.55
C ASP A 77 8.67 15.43 6.26
N THR A 78 9.96 15.54 6.59
CA THR A 78 10.68 16.81 6.64
C THR A 78 10.78 17.48 5.27
N ASP A 79 10.81 16.72 4.18
CA ASP A 79 10.98 17.23 2.83
C ASP A 79 9.69 17.26 1.98
N ASP A 80 8.55 16.96 2.60
CA ASP A 80 7.20 17.00 2.06
C ASP A 80 6.97 16.05 0.84
N ASP A 81 7.61 14.87 0.83
CA ASP A 81 7.52 13.91 -0.27
C ASP A 81 6.44 12.79 -0.08
N ASN A 82 5.80 12.77 1.08
CA ASN A 82 4.80 11.81 1.58
C ASN A 82 5.36 10.48 2.09
N TYR A 83 6.68 10.34 2.25
CA TYR A 83 7.28 9.29 3.06
C TYR A 83 7.73 9.87 4.39
N TRP A 84 7.52 9.13 5.48
CA TRP A 84 8.01 9.60 6.77
C TRP A 84 9.53 9.42 6.86
N ASP A 85 10.20 10.31 7.58
CA ASP A 85 11.66 10.30 7.72
C ASP A 85 12.15 8.93 8.20
N SER A 86 11.45 8.31 9.15
CA SER A 86 11.75 6.95 9.62
C SER A 86 11.62 5.86 8.54
N TRP A 87 10.65 5.98 7.63
CA TRP A 87 10.41 5.03 6.55
C TRP A 87 11.49 5.14 5.48
N GLU A 88 11.87 6.36 5.16
CA GLU A 88 12.94 6.66 4.22
C GLU A 88 14.28 6.09 4.67
N LEU A 89 14.64 6.25 5.93
CA LEU A 89 15.86 5.66 6.47
C LEU A 89 15.83 4.12 6.42
N LEU A 90 14.67 3.51 6.65
CA LEU A 90 14.49 2.07 6.58
C LEU A 90 14.72 1.53 5.16
N GLU A 91 14.22 2.24 4.14
CA GLU A 91 14.37 1.88 2.73
C GLU A 91 15.67 2.43 2.09
N GLY A 92 16.39 3.28 2.81
CA GLY A 92 17.70 3.82 2.42
C GLY A 92 17.64 5.04 1.50
N THR A 93 16.57 5.83 1.59
CA THR A 93 16.40 7.13 0.93
C THR A 93 16.84 8.27 1.86
N ASP A 94 16.66 9.54 1.45
CA ASP A 94 17.26 10.70 2.14
C ASP A 94 16.14 11.67 2.54
N PRO A 95 15.80 11.78 3.83
CA PRO A 95 14.63 12.52 4.31
C PRO A 95 14.74 14.05 4.23
N LEU A 96 15.77 14.53 3.53
CA LEU A 96 16.05 15.95 3.30
C LEU A 96 16.09 16.27 1.80
N ASP A 97 15.79 15.30 0.94
CA ASP A 97 15.79 15.43 -0.50
C ASP A 97 14.54 14.77 -1.11
N VAL A 98 13.52 15.58 -1.37
CA VAL A 98 12.25 15.20 -2.00
C VAL A 98 12.40 14.32 -3.26
N GLU A 99 13.54 14.35 -3.96
CA GLU A 99 13.81 13.51 -5.14
C GLU A 99 14.40 12.13 -4.80
N SER A 100 14.90 11.94 -3.58
CA SER A 100 15.41 10.69 -3.01
C SER A 100 14.28 9.98 -2.29
N ARG A 101 13.52 9.17 -3.02
CA ARG A 101 12.24 8.63 -2.53
C ARG A 101 12.09 7.12 -2.69
N ILE A 102 11.16 6.51 -1.95
CA ILE A 102 10.94 5.05 -1.96
C ILE A 102 10.49 4.56 -3.34
N TYR A 103 9.52 5.27 -3.96
CA TYR A 103 9.06 4.97 -5.31
C TYR A 103 9.03 6.21 -6.19
N THR A 104 9.68 6.15 -7.37
CA THR A 104 9.66 7.22 -8.38
C THR A 104 8.22 7.53 -8.84
N GLY A 105 7.32 6.56 -8.72
CA GLY A 105 5.90 6.68 -9.05
C GLY A 105 5.05 7.53 -8.11
N TRP A 106 5.57 7.96 -6.95
CA TRP A 106 4.80 8.54 -5.84
C TRP A 106 3.77 7.56 -5.26
N TRP A 107 4.13 6.28 -5.24
CA TRP A 107 3.26 5.24 -4.68
C TRP A 107 3.32 5.28 -3.16
N PRO A 108 2.22 5.01 -2.44
CA PRO A 108 2.27 4.93 -0.98
C PRO A 108 3.27 3.87 -0.52
N TYR A 109 3.65 3.96 0.76
CA TYR A 109 4.43 2.95 1.46
C TYR A 109 3.69 2.55 2.74
N ASN A 110 3.58 1.26 3.01
CA ASN A 110 2.95 0.74 4.21
C ASN A 110 3.96 -0.10 5.01
N PRO A 111 4.51 0.41 6.12
CA PRO A 111 5.45 -0.34 6.95
C PRO A 111 4.80 -1.57 7.63
N ASN A 112 3.48 -1.57 7.78
CA ASN A 112 2.72 -2.64 8.45
C ASN A 112 2.14 -3.67 7.48
N LYS A 113 2.50 -3.63 6.19
CA LYS A 113 1.99 -4.56 5.16
C LYS A 113 2.19 -6.03 5.50
N ASP A 114 3.22 -6.36 6.27
CA ASP A 114 3.53 -7.72 6.72
C ASP A 114 2.52 -8.27 7.75
N GLU A 115 1.77 -7.39 8.42
CA GLU A 115 0.77 -7.76 9.42
C GLU A 115 -0.60 -8.10 8.81
N LEU A 116 -0.84 -7.66 7.57
CA LEU A 116 -2.10 -7.87 6.86
C LEU A 116 -2.30 -9.33 6.46
N ALA A 117 -3.55 -9.76 6.34
CA ALA A 117 -3.87 -11.10 5.86
C ALA A 117 -3.40 -11.28 4.40
N GLN A 118 -2.62 -12.32 4.17
CA GLN A 118 -1.96 -12.56 2.87
C GLN A 118 -2.62 -13.73 2.11
N GLY A 119 -2.91 -13.51 0.83
CA GLY A 119 -3.28 -14.58 -0.10
C GLY A 119 -2.07 -15.45 -0.49
N SER A 120 -2.29 -16.47 -1.32
CA SER A 120 -1.21 -17.30 -1.85
C SER A 120 -1.36 -17.54 -3.34
N TRP A 121 -0.31 -17.24 -4.11
CA TRP A 121 -0.23 -17.58 -5.54
C TRP A 121 -0.28 -19.09 -5.82
N SER A 122 0.01 -19.92 -4.82
CA SER A 122 -0.09 -21.38 -4.97
C SER A 122 -1.53 -21.91 -4.85
N ASN A 123 -2.41 -21.12 -4.25
CA ASN A 123 -3.84 -21.44 -4.07
C ASN A 123 -4.63 -20.13 -4.04
N PRO A 124 -4.71 -19.41 -5.18
CA PRO A 124 -5.44 -18.17 -5.26
C PRO A 124 -6.94 -18.43 -5.05
N SER A 125 -7.63 -17.43 -4.52
CA SER A 125 -9.06 -17.48 -4.28
C SER A 125 -9.70 -16.20 -4.76
N THR A 126 -10.87 -16.36 -5.36
CA THR A 126 -11.72 -15.29 -5.86
C THR A 126 -13.00 -15.15 -5.05
N ALA A 127 -13.15 -15.94 -3.99
CA ALA A 127 -14.29 -15.84 -3.10
C ALA A 127 -14.26 -14.52 -2.29
N PRO A 128 -15.41 -13.86 -2.08
CA PRO A 128 -15.48 -12.66 -1.26
C PRO A 128 -14.88 -12.85 0.15
N GLY A 129 -14.15 -11.84 0.62
CA GLY A 129 -13.43 -11.82 1.89
C GLY A 129 -12.08 -12.56 1.88
N THR A 130 -11.70 -13.21 0.78
CA THR A 130 -10.38 -13.86 0.69
C THR A 130 -9.30 -12.86 0.25
N PRO A 131 -8.11 -12.89 0.87
CA PRO A 131 -7.05 -11.94 0.56
C PRO A 131 -6.46 -12.20 -0.83
N PHE A 132 -6.24 -11.13 -1.58
CA PHE A 132 -5.49 -11.17 -2.84
C PHE A 132 -4.02 -11.53 -2.53
N PRO A 133 -3.37 -12.43 -3.28
CA PRO A 133 -1.98 -12.78 -3.03
C PRO A 133 -1.05 -11.58 -3.18
N ARG A 134 -0.22 -11.34 -2.16
CA ARG A 134 0.80 -10.30 -2.21
C ARG A 134 1.94 -10.67 -3.16
N ASP A 135 2.37 -9.66 -3.89
CA ASP A 135 3.59 -9.70 -4.69
C ASP A 135 4.06 -8.27 -4.98
N SER A 136 5.28 -8.18 -5.49
CA SER A 136 5.80 -6.95 -6.08
C SER A 136 5.78 -7.04 -7.60
N PHE A 137 5.33 -5.98 -8.25
CA PHE A 137 5.25 -5.91 -9.71
C PHE A 137 6.06 -4.74 -10.24
N PHE A 138 6.63 -4.93 -11.43
CA PHE A 138 7.33 -3.84 -12.10
C PHE A 138 6.32 -2.77 -12.54
N ASP A 139 6.56 -1.53 -12.16
CA ASP A 139 5.80 -0.38 -12.63
C ASP A 139 6.38 0.21 -13.93
N ARG A 140 5.89 1.38 -14.35
CA ARG A 140 6.39 2.09 -15.55
C ARG A 140 7.84 2.57 -15.43
N HIS A 141 8.33 2.77 -14.21
CA HIS A 141 9.70 3.22 -13.92
C HIS A 141 10.68 2.06 -13.83
N GLY A 142 10.17 0.82 -13.83
CA GLY A 142 10.97 -0.40 -13.71
C GLY A 142 11.33 -0.73 -12.26
N GLU A 143 10.57 -0.19 -11.31
CA GLU A 143 10.70 -0.47 -9.88
C GLU A 143 9.74 -1.59 -9.49
N LEU A 144 10.18 -2.48 -8.60
CA LEU A 144 9.30 -3.47 -7.99
C LEU A 144 8.51 -2.79 -6.87
N VAL A 145 7.20 -2.66 -7.08
CA VAL A 145 6.29 -2.04 -6.12
C VAL A 145 5.45 -3.13 -5.48
N ASP A 146 5.47 -3.21 -4.14
CA ASP A 146 4.63 -4.13 -3.39
C ASP A 146 3.19 -3.62 -3.39
N LEU A 147 2.25 -4.40 -3.92
CA LEU A 147 0.86 -3.96 -4.01
C LEU A 147 0.24 -3.68 -2.62
N TYR A 148 0.73 -4.35 -1.57
CA TYR A 148 0.24 -4.14 -0.21
C TYR A 148 0.71 -2.82 0.41
N ASP A 149 1.62 -2.10 -0.23
CA ASP A 149 1.98 -0.73 0.18
C ASP A 149 0.81 0.26 0.03
N PHE A 150 -0.18 -0.07 -0.81
CA PHE A 150 -1.37 0.75 -1.00
C PHE A 150 -2.48 0.49 0.02
N ALA A 151 -2.35 -0.57 0.82
CA ALA A 151 -3.40 -1.01 1.74
C ALA A 151 -3.68 0.06 2.80
N ASN A 152 -4.96 0.21 3.17
CA ASN A 152 -5.43 1.18 4.16
C ASN A 152 -5.03 2.64 3.89
N PHE A 153 -4.78 3.01 2.63
CA PHE A 153 -4.47 4.38 2.25
C PHE A 153 -5.66 5.33 2.49
N THR A 154 -5.45 6.44 3.19
CA THR A 154 -6.53 7.34 3.66
C THR A 154 -6.35 8.79 3.23
N ILE A 155 -5.30 9.13 2.48
CA ILE A 155 -5.05 10.50 2.01
C ILE A 155 -5.96 10.80 0.82
N ASN A 156 -7.22 11.10 1.11
CA ASN A 156 -8.28 11.48 0.16
C ASN A 156 -9.28 12.44 0.82
N SER A 157 -10.28 12.93 0.08
CA SER A 157 -11.21 13.93 0.62
C SER A 157 -12.18 13.40 1.70
N THR A 158 -12.35 12.09 1.83
CA THR A 158 -13.24 11.49 2.84
C THR A 158 -12.50 11.10 4.11
N GLY A 159 -11.20 10.86 4.03
CA GLY A 159 -10.39 10.29 5.11
C GLY A 159 -10.64 8.81 5.35
N GLU A 160 -11.50 8.18 4.54
CA GLU A 160 -11.80 6.75 4.62
C GLU A 160 -10.77 5.93 3.82
N PRO A 161 -10.46 4.69 4.24
CA PRO A 161 -9.52 3.84 3.51
C PRO A 161 -9.97 3.55 2.07
N ALA A 162 -9.05 3.69 1.12
CA ALA A 162 -9.30 3.53 -0.30
C ALA A 162 -9.58 2.08 -0.69
N HIS A 163 -10.58 1.86 -1.55
CA HIS A 163 -10.82 0.56 -2.19
C HIS A 163 -9.94 0.41 -3.43
N PHE A 164 -9.93 -0.78 -4.04
CA PHE A 164 -9.18 -1.02 -5.27
C PHE A 164 -10.08 -1.53 -6.39
N ILE A 165 -10.00 -0.90 -7.56
CA ILE A 165 -10.39 -1.56 -8.80
C ILE A 165 -9.12 -2.12 -9.44
N VAL A 166 -9.06 -3.45 -9.56
CA VAL A 166 -7.99 -4.12 -10.31
C VAL A 166 -8.45 -4.30 -11.74
N ASP A 167 -7.77 -3.63 -12.67
CA ASP A 167 -8.00 -3.65 -14.11
C ASP A 167 -6.99 -4.56 -14.80
N ILE A 168 -7.45 -5.75 -15.19
CA ILE A 168 -6.69 -6.68 -16.01
C ILE A 168 -6.86 -6.26 -17.47
N SER A 169 -5.79 -5.72 -18.04
CA SER A 169 -5.76 -5.07 -19.34
C SER A 169 -4.68 -5.64 -20.27
N ALA A 170 -4.85 -5.40 -21.57
CA ALA A 170 -3.93 -5.84 -22.61
C ALA A 170 -3.57 -4.68 -23.53
N GLN A 171 -2.30 -4.60 -23.95
CA GLN A 171 -1.79 -3.49 -24.75
C GLN A 171 -2.42 -3.40 -26.15
N TRP A 172 -2.96 -4.50 -26.70
CA TRP A 172 -3.66 -4.53 -27.98
C TRP A 172 -5.17 -4.26 -27.87
N CYS A 173 -5.71 -4.22 -26.65
CA CYS A 173 -7.14 -4.25 -26.38
C CYS A 173 -7.78 -2.86 -26.52
N GLY A 174 -8.53 -2.66 -27.61
CA GLY A 174 -9.28 -1.43 -27.87
C GLY A 174 -10.23 -1.01 -26.74
N PRO A 175 -11.09 -1.89 -26.20
CA PRO A 175 -11.94 -1.57 -25.05
C PRO A 175 -11.18 -1.15 -23.79
N CYS A 176 -10.01 -1.72 -23.54
CA CYS A 176 -9.14 -1.38 -22.42
C CYS A 176 -8.65 0.06 -22.54
N HIS A 177 -8.20 0.45 -23.74
CA HIS A 177 -7.89 1.85 -24.05
C HIS A 177 -9.11 2.77 -23.88
N GLY A 178 -10.31 2.31 -24.26
CA GLY A 178 -11.55 3.05 -24.08
C GLY A 178 -11.84 3.39 -22.61
N MET A 179 -11.61 2.45 -21.70
CA MET A 179 -11.75 2.65 -20.26
C MET A 179 -10.69 3.62 -19.72
N ALA A 180 -9.42 3.46 -20.11
CA ALA A 180 -8.35 4.38 -19.72
C ALA A 180 -8.58 5.81 -20.23
N TYR A 181 -9.09 5.98 -21.46
CA TYR A 181 -9.47 7.29 -21.98
C TYR A 181 -10.62 7.92 -21.21
N TRP A 182 -11.61 7.13 -20.80
CA TRP A 182 -12.72 7.61 -19.98
C TRP A 182 -12.23 8.10 -18.61
N LEU A 183 -11.38 7.32 -17.93
CA LEU A 183 -10.75 7.74 -16.67
C LEU A 183 -9.95 9.04 -16.85
N GLY A 184 -9.18 9.15 -17.93
CA GLY A 184 -8.46 10.38 -18.30
C GLY A 184 -9.33 11.55 -18.76
N GLY A 185 -10.67 11.45 -18.67
CA GLY A 185 -11.61 12.53 -18.97
C GLY A 185 -11.87 12.77 -20.46
N LEU A 186 -11.47 11.86 -21.36
CA LEU A 186 -11.74 12.00 -22.78
C LEU A 186 -13.24 11.85 -23.06
N VAL A 187 -13.84 12.86 -23.69
CA VAL A 187 -15.23 12.80 -24.16
C VAL A 187 -15.25 12.42 -25.64
N SER A 188 -15.74 11.23 -25.95
CA SER A 188 -15.79 10.65 -27.29
C SER A 188 -16.94 9.65 -27.44
N GLU A 189 -17.22 9.20 -28.66
CA GLU A 189 -18.23 8.15 -28.89
C GLU A 189 -17.87 6.84 -28.17
N THR A 190 -16.58 6.53 -27.99
CA THR A 190 -16.13 5.32 -27.31
C THR A 190 -16.19 5.40 -25.79
N THR A 191 -16.25 6.62 -25.22
CA THR A 191 -16.32 6.85 -23.78
C THR A 191 -17.71 7.27 -23.29
N ALA A 192 -18.62 7.65 -24.19
CA ALA A 192 -19.96 8.14 -23.85
C ALA A 192 -20.76 7.19 -22.96
N GLY A 193 -20.68 5.87 -23.19
CA GLY A 193 -21.38 4.88 -22.37
C GLY A 193 -20.89 4.86 -20.92
N TYR A 194 -19.58 4.97 -20.71
CA TYR A 194 -19.01 5.04 -19.36
C TYR A 194 -19.34 6.36 -18.66
N ILE A 195 -19.32 7.49 -19.38
CA ILE A 195 -19.70 8.80 -18.83
C ILE A 195 -21.16 8.81 -18.36
N GLU A 196 -22.05 8.16 -19.10
CA GLU A 196 -23.46 8.06 -18.72
C GLU A 196 -23.69 7.11 -17.54
N ALA A 197 -23.01 5.96 -17.52
CA ALA A 197 -23.20 4.94 -16.50
C ALA A 197 -22.47 5.27 -15.18
N TYR A 198 -21.27 5.85 -15.27
CA TYR A 198 -20.33 6.04 -14.17
C TYR A 198 -19.77 7.48 -14.14
N PRO A 199 -20.65 8.50 -13.93
CA PRO A 199 -20.24 9.89 -14.03
C PRO A 199 -19.30 10.35 -12.90
N THR A 200 -19.26 9.69 -11.74
CA THR A 200 -18.45 10.13 -10.58
C THR A 200 -17.19 9.30 -10.36
N LEU A 201 -17.09 8.12 -10.96
CA LEU A 201 -15.95 7.22 -10.75
C LEU A 201 -14.58 7.84 -11.07
N PRO A 202 -14.37 8.57 -12.20
CA PRO A 202 -13.07 9.19 -12.47
C PRO A 202 -12.65 10.16 -11.35
N ASP A 203 -13.59 10.94 -10.80
CA ASP A 203 -13.31 11.84 -9.68
C ASP A 203 -12.90 11.06 -8.42
N LYS A 204 -13.50 9.89 -8.15
CA LYS A 204 -13.13 9.02 -7.02
C LYS A 204 -11.73 8.42 -7.17
N VAL A 205 -11.30 8.14 -8.40
CA VAL A 205 -9.93 7.69 -8.70
C VAL A 205 -8.94 8.84 -8.49
N HIS A 206 -9.23 10.03 -9.01
CA HIS A 206 -8.33 11.20 -8.89
C HIS A 206 -8.36 11.87 -7.52
N ASP A 207 -9.34 11.56 -6.68
CA ASP A 207 -9.37 11.90 -5.26
C ASP A 207 -8.78 10.80 -4.38
N LEU A 208 -8.32 9.67 -4.94
CA LEU A 208 -7.75 8.53 -4.20
C LEU A 208 -8.70 7.89 -3.17
N GLN A 209 -10.01 7.96 -3.41
CA GLN A 209 -11.00 7.11 -2.71
C GLN A 209 -10.97 5.68 -3.27
N VAL A 210 -10.52 5.52 -4.52
CA VAL A 210 -10.31 4.23 -5.16
C VAL A 210 -8.98 4.23 -5.90
N TRP A 211 -8.13 3.26 -5.58
CA TRP A 211 -6.97 2.93 -6.40
C TRP A 211 -7.42 2.15 -7.63
N TRP A 212 -7.38 2.79 -8.80
CA TRP A 212 -7.46 2.07 -10.06
C TRP A 212 -6.08 1.50 -10.39
N VAL A 213 -5.91 0.19 -10.32
CA VAL A 213 -4.65 -0.49 -10.58
C VAL A 213 -4.72 -1.24 -11.89
N THR A 214 -3.99 -0.79 -12.90
CA THR A 214 -3.95 -1.46 -14.20
C THR A 214 -2.80 -2.47 -14.25
N PHE A 215 -3.13 -3.73 -14.50
CA PHE A 215 -2.16 -4.78 -14.85
C PHE A 215 -2.16 -5.00 -16.36
N ILE A 216 -1.02 -4.76 -16.99
CA ILE A 216 -0.78 -5.17 -18.38
C ILE A 216 -0.36 -6.63 -18.37
N VAL A 217 -1.26 -7.50 -18.86
CA VAL A 217 -1.06 -8.95 -18.87
C VAL A 217 -0.76 -9.53 -20.25
N GLU A 218 -0.96 -8.74 -21.32
CA GLU A 218 -0.57 -9.10 -22.67
C GLU A 218 0.02 -7.87 -23.40
N GLY A 219 1.16 -8.08 -24.07
CA GLY A 219 1.85 -7.05 -24.85
C GLY A 219 1.15 -6.75 -26.17
N GLY A 220 1.66 -5.79 -26.95
CA GLY A 220 0.98 -5.30 -28.16
C GLY A 220 0.73 -6.34 -29.27
N ASP A 221 1.41 -7.49 -29.24
CA ASP A 221 1.24 -8.61 -30.15
C ASP A 221 0.33 -9.74 -29.60
N GLY A 222 -0.22 -9.56 -28.39
CA GLY A 222 -0.98 -10.56 -27.65
C GLY A 222 -0.11 -11.60 -26.93
N GLY A 223 1.21 -11.44 -26.94
CA GLY A 223 2.16 -12.27 -26.23
C GLY A 223 2.33 -11.86 -24.76
N LEU A 224 3.38 -12.41 -24.14
CA LEU A 224 3.79 -12.01 -22.79
C LEU A 224 4.17 -10.53 -22.79
N PRO A 225 3.75 -9.77 -21.77
CA PRO A 225 4.06 -8.35 -21.68
C PRO A 225 5.48 -8.16 -21.13
N ASP A 226 6.03 -6.97 -21.36
CA ASP A 226 7.25 -6.49 -20.72
C ASP A 226 7.10 -5.06 -20.17
N ILE A 227 8.14 -4.54 -19.52
CA ILE A 227 8.12 -3.20 -18.93
C ILE A 227 7.92 -2.10 -20.00
N ALA A 228 8.33 -2.33 -21.25
CA ALA A 228 8.11 -1.35 -22.31
C ALA A 228 6.62 -1.22 -22.66
N ASP A 229 5.81 -2.27 -22.44
CA ASP A 229 4.37 -2.19 -22.60
C ASP A 229 3.74 -1.24 -21.55
N THR A 230 4.16 -1.26 -20.28
CA THR A 230 3.63 -0.32 -19.26
C THR A 230 4.04 1.12 -19.55
N GLN A 231 5.27 1.32 -20.04
CA GLN A 231 5.75 2.63 -20.49
C GLN A 231 4.95 3.14 -21.69
N SER A 232 4.71 2.29 -22.69
CA SER A 232 3.89 2.62 -23.85
C SER A 232 2.43 2.91 -23.47
N TRP A 233 1.88 2.14 -22.53
CA TRP A 233 0.55 2.36 -22.00
C TRP A 233 0.44 3.75 -21.36
N TYR A 234 1.37 4.09 -20.46
CA TYR A 234 1.39 5.41 -19.80
C TYR A 234 1.61 6.56 -20.77
N MET A 235 2.48 6.39 -21.78
CA MET A 235 2.65 7.42 -22.83
C MET A 235 1.36 7.70 -23.61
N THR A 236 0.49 6.70 -23.72
CA THR A 236 -0.80 6.81 -24.42
C THR A 236 -1.92 7.34 -23.51
N HIS A 237 -1.91 6.95 -22.23
CA HIS A 237 -2.90 7.33 -21.21
C HIS A 237 -2.14 7.85 -19.98
N PRO A 238 -1.58 9.08 -20.05
CA PRO A 238 -0.82 9.62 -18.95
C PRO A 238 -1.77 9.96 -17.79
N ASP A 239 -1.66 9.19 -16.70
CA ASP A 239 -2.41 9.42 -15.47
C ASP A 239 -1.54 9.07 -14.27
N ALA A 240 -1.20 10.07 -13.45
CA ALA A 240 -0.29 9.90 -12.32
C ALA A 240 -0.92 9.14 -11.15
N TYR A 241 -2.25 9.10 -11.06
CA TYR A 241 -2.99 8.46 -9.97
C TYR A 241 -3.25 6.97 -10.23
N ILE A 242 -3.01 6.51 -11.45
CA ILE A 242 -3.24 5.13 -11.88
C ILE A 242 -1.90 4.39 -11.95
N PRO A 243 -1.56 3.52 -10.98
CA PRO A 243 -0.44 2.61 -11.12
C PRO A 243 -0.67 1.63 -12.27
N VAL A 244 0.37 1.48 -13.10
CA VAL A 244 0.39 0.57 -14.25
C VAL A 244 1.51 -0.44 -14.04
N PHE A 245 1.13 -1.68 -13.74
CA PHE A 245 2.04 -2.78 -13.46
C PHE A 245 2.09 -3.77 -14.63
N VAL A 246 3.23 -4.45 -14.79
CA VAL A 246 3.37 -5.55 -15.76
C VAL A 246 3.29 -6.91 -15.07
N ASP A 247 2.44 -7.79 -15.59
CA ASP A 247 2.31 -9.18 -15.12
C ASP A 247 3.18 -10.13 -15.97
N ILE A 248 4.51 -9.97 -15.89
CA ILE A 248 5.47 -10.75 -16.69
C ILE A 248 5.34 -12.26 -16.40
N GLU A 249 5.09 -12.61 -15.15
CA GLU A 249 4.96 -13.99 -14.69
C GLU A 249 3.56 -14.58 -14.90
N GLN A 250 2.61 -13.78 -15.40
CA GLN A 250 1.22 -14.15 -15.67
C GLN A 250 0.45 -14.61 -14.42
N LYS A 251 0.90 -14.22 -13.23
CA LYS A 251 0.31 -14.63 -11.96
C LYS A 251 -1.11 -14.07 -11.80
N VAL A 252 -1.29 -12.79 -12.11
CA VAL A 252 -2.58 -12.09 -12.02
C VAL A 252 -3.50 -12.63 -13.10
N ARG A 253 -3.01 -12.71 -14.35
CA ARG A 253 -3.78 -13.24 -15.48
C ARG A 253 -4.30 -14.65 -15.23
N ASP A 254 -3.42 -15.58 -14.88
CA ASP A 254 -3.77 -17.00 -14.80
C ASP A 254 -4.71 -17.30 -13.62
N SER A 255 -4.70 -16.43 -12.60
CA SER A 255 -5.44 -16.64 -11.36
C SER A 255 -6.76 -15.85 -11.28
N TYR A 256 -6.81 -14.66 -11.87
CA TYR A 256 -7.89 -13.69 -11.65
C TYR A 256 -8.58 -13.19 -12.91
N ASN A 257 -8.16 -13.58 -14.12
CA ASN A 257 -8.80 -13.12 -15.36
C ASN A 257 -10.12 -13.85 -15.64
N GLY A 258 -11.21 -13.09 -15.85
CA GLY A 258 -12.54 -13.61 -16.21
C GLY A 258 -12.71 -14.06 -17.67
N GLY A 259 -11.66 -14.00 -18.49
CA GLY A 259 -11.62 -14.49 -19.87
C GLY A 259 -11.92 -13.44 -20.95
N PHE A 260 -11.97 -12.17 -20.59
CA PHE A 260 -12.13 -11.04 -21.52
C PHE A 260 -11.33 -9.82 -21.04
N TYR A 261 -11.21 -8.80 -21.91
CA TYR A 261 -10.46 -7.59 -21.59
C TYR A 261 -11.27 -6.33 -21.98
N PRO A 262 -11.27 -5.26 -21.16
CA PRO A 262 -10.73 -5.24 -19.80
C PRO A 262 -11.58 -6.13 -18.88
N PHE A 263 -10.95 -6.76 -17.90
CA PHE A 263 -11.64 -7.43 -16.81
C PHE A 263 -11.32 -6.69 -15.51
N VAL A 264 -12.35 -6.21 -14.82
CA VAL A 264 -12.20 -5.44 -13.58
C VAL A 264 -12.85 -6.17 -12.42
N PHE A 265 -12.21 -6.13 -11.27
CA PHE A 265 -12.76 -6.66 -10.03
C PHE A 265 -12.41 -5.75 -8.84
N LEU A 266 -13.12 -5.91 -7.74
CA LEU A 266 -13.07 -5.00 -6.59
C LEU A 266 -12.39 -5.68 -5.40
N LEU A 267 -11.43 -4.97 -4.80
CA LEU A 267 -10.86 -5.31 -3.50
C LEU A 267 -11.20 -4.23 -2.46
N ASP A 268 -11.26 -4.65 -1.20
CA ASP A 268 -11.40 -3.76 -0.05
C ASP A 268 -10.06 -3.12 0.31
N PRO A 269 -10.03 -2.17 1.27
CA PRO A 269 -8.80 -1.48 1.66
C PRO A 269 -7.69 -2.38 2.22
N GLU A 270 -7.99 -3.63 2.58
CA GLU A 270 -7.03 -4.63 3.05
C GLU A 270 -6.68 -5.65 1.94
N LEU A 271 -7.00 -5.34 0.68
CA LEU A 271 -6.81 -6.17 -0.51
C LEU A 271 -7.56 -7.51 -0.46
N LYS A 272 -8.70 -7.60 0.24
CA LYS A 272 -9.57 -8.77 0.16
C LYS A 272 -10.57 -8.60 -0.97
N VAL A 273 -10.89 -9.70 -1.64
CA VAL A 273 -11.87 -9.71 -2.72
C VAL A 273 -13.23 -9.27 -2.17
N VAL A 274 -13.78 -8.18 -2.69
CA VAL A 274 -15.17 -7.78 -2.42
C VAL A 274 -16.07 -8.44 -3.45
N HIS A 275 -15.67 -8.30 -4.71
CA HIS A 275 -16.38 -8.84 -5.84
C HIS A 275 -15.38 -9.29 -6.91
N TRP A 276 -15.54 -10.54 -7.34
CA TRP A 276 -14.84 -11.13 -8.48
C TRP A 276 -15.89 -11.95 -9.21
N ASP A 277 -16.52 -11.36 -10.22
CA ASP A 277 -17.22 -12.04 -11.31
C ASP A 277 -17.73 -10.98 -12.29
N ASP A 278 -18.17 -11.40 -13.47
CA ASP A 278 -19.31 -10.75 -14.08
C ASP A 278 -20.58 -11.29 -13.41
N ASP A 279 -21.49 -10.45 -12.95
CA ASP A 279 -22.81 -10.94 -12.53
C ASP A 279 -23.58 -11.33 -13.81
N ILE A 280 -23.19 -12.44 -14.46
CA ILE A 280 -23.77 -12.95 -15.71
C ILE A 280 -25.27 -13.18 -15.53
N GLU A 281 -25.70 -13.53 -14.30
CA GLU A 281 -27.11 -13.72 -13.99
C GLU A 281 -27.91 -12.42 -14.14
N ASN A 282 -27.31 -11.25 -13.90
CA ASN A 282 -27.92 -9.93 -14.11
C ASN A 282 -27.38 -9.16 -15.33
N GLY A 283 -26.37 -9.68 -16.02
CA GLY A 283 -25.84 -9.17 -17.28
C GLY A 283 -24.93 -7.94 -17.17
N ASN A 284 -24.38 -7.63 -16.00
CA ASN A 284 -23.42 -6.54 -15.83
C ASN A 284 -21.99 -7.06 -15.61
N PRO A 285 -21.10 -7.00 -16.61
CA PRO A 285 -19.70 -7.40 -16.47
C PRO A 285 -18.82 -6.37 -15.72
N TYR A 286 -19.40 -5.26 -15.28
CA TYR A 286 -18.70 -4.15 -14.62
C TYR A 286 -19.29 -3.84 -13.24
N TYR A 287 -19.74 -4.86 -12.50
CA TYR A 287 -20.32 -4.66 -11.17
C TYR A 287 -19.37 -3.94 -10.18
N ALA A 288 -18.05 -4.13 -10.32
CA ALA A 288 -17.07 -3.36 -9.56
C ALA A 288 -17.24 -1.83 -9.76
N LEU A 289 -17.57 -1.39 -10.98
CA LEU A 289 -17.82 0.01 -11.28
C LEU A 289 -19.16 0.48 -10.69
N ASP A 290 -20.20 -0.35 -10.76
CA ASP A 290 -21.50 -0.04 -10.14
C ASP A 290 -21.37 0.16 -8.63
N PHE A 291 -20.63 -0.73 -7.95
CA PHE A 291 -20.38 -0.61 -6.52
C PHE A 291 -19.68 0.71 -6.19
N VAL A 292 -18.58 1.02 -6.90
CA VAL A 292 -17.85 2.26 -6.67
C VAL A 292 -18.70 3.48 -6.99
N GLU A 293 -19.51 3.47 -8.05
CA GLU A 293 -20.33 4.61 -8.44
C GLU A 293 -21.46 4.90 -7.42
N HIS A 294 -22.00 3.88 -6.76
CA HIS A 294 -23.23 4.01 -5.97
C HIS A 294 -23.07 3.79 -4.46
N GLU A 295 -22.07 3.03 -4.01
CA GLU A 295 -21.89 2.63 -2.61
C GLU A 295 -20.69 3.31 -1.93
N LEU A 296 -19.75 3.85 -2.71
CA LEU A 296 -18.67 4.74 -2.25
C LEU A 296 -19.01 6.21 -2.56
#